data_AF-A0A813JF01-F1
#
_entry.id   AF-A0A813JF01-F1
#
_cell.length_a   1.000
_cell.length_b   1.000
_cell.length_c   1.000
_cell.angle_alpha   90.00
_cell.angle_beta   90.00
_cell.angle_gamma   90.00
#
_symmetry.space_group_name_H-M   'P 1'
#
loop_
_entity.id
_entity.type
_entity.pdbx_description
1 polymer ?
#
loop_
_entity_poly.entity_id
_entity_poly.type
_entity_poly.pdbx_seq_one_letter_code
_entity_poly.pdbx_strand_id
1 'polypeptide(L)'
;MQMLRLLRIVRLIRLVKMIGPLYSLALGIAEAMQGMFWVLIFLFMMLYTTAIFTTRMIGPGSDLLFEGEAAQDSDIVENREMFTTVGSSMFVLFESMSCWSLMQFVPIFRLYPVIRLLAVFFYIFANWCLLAVMTGVVSEKMLATREKMRQEETGTGNLEIAGEALAQLGSALAELFSKADSDGSGSISREAWLQLVLF
;
A
#
# COMPACT_ATOMS: atom_id res chain seq x y z
N MET A 1 -34.11 6.79 -2.07
CA MET A 1 -34.05 5.41 -1.52
C MET A 1 -32.67 4.74 -1.62
N GLN A 2 -31.79 5.07 -2.60
CA GLN A 2 -30.41 4.51 -2.65
C GLN A 2 -29.42 5.18 -1.66
N MET A 3 -29.54 6.48 -1.39
CA MET A 3 -28.68 7.19 -0.42
C MET A 3 -28.77 6.65 1.02
N LEU A 4 -29.93 6.14 1.45
CA LEU A 4 -30.09 5.51 2.78
C LEU A 4 -29.31 4.20 2.91
N ARG A 5 -28.99 3.51 1.79
CA ARG A 5 -28.11 2.33 1.79
C ARG A 5 -26.65 2.73 2.02
N LEU A 6 -26.21 3.86 1.49
CA LEU A 6 -24.85 4.39 1.73
C LEU A 6 -24.61 4.76 3.20
N LEU A 7 -25.63 5.25 3.91
CA LEU A 7 -25.56 5.51 5.36
C LEU A 7 -25.21 4.26 6.19
N ARG A 8 -25.57 3.05 5.72
CA ARG A 8 -25.15 1.79 6.37
C ARG A 8 -23.64 1.54 6.21
N ILE A 9 -23.05 1.91 5.07
CA ILE A 9 -21.60 1.77 4.81
C ILE A 9 -20.80 2.70 5.72
N VAL A 10 -21.28 3.93 5.94
CA VAL A 10 -20.65 4.86 6.90
C VAL A 10 -20.64 4.29 8.32
N ARG A 11 -21.68 3.52 8.69
CA ARG A 11 -21.75 2.84 9.99
C ARG A 11 -20.72 1.71 10.11
N LEU A 12 -20.42 0.99 9.03
CA LEU A 12 -19.35 -0.02 8.98
C LEU A 12 -17.96 0.63 9.18
N ILE A 13 -17.70 1.76 8.55
CA ILE A 13 -16.44 2.51 8.75
C ILE A 13 -16.28 2.96 10.21
N ARG A 14 -17.37 3.37 10.87
CA ARG A 14 -17.34 3.66 12.32
C ARG A 14 -17.07 2.42 13.16
N LEU A 15 -17.54 1.25 12.74
CA LEU A 15 -17.29 -0.01 13.43
C LEU A 15 -15.79 -0.40 13.39
N VAL A 16 -15.12 -0.15 12.27
CA VAL A 16 -13.65 -0.32 12.15
C VAL A 16 -12.90 0.57 13.15
N LYS A 17 -13.35 1.83 13.32
CA LYS A 17 -12.77 2.75 14.33
C LYS A 17 -12.98 2.29 15.77
N MET A 18 -14.01 1.49 16.03
CA MET A 18 -14.34 0.99 17.38
C MET A 18 -13.47 -0.21 17.77
N ILE A 19 -12.91 -0.93 16.80
CA ILE A 19 -12.04 -2.09 17.01
C ILE A 19 -10.59 -1.63 16.84
N GLY A 20 -9.88 -1.40 17.95
CA GLY A 20 -8.50 -0.87 17.96
C GLY A 20 -7.53 -1.54 16.96
N PRO A 21 -7.46 -2.89 16.89
CA PRO A 21 -6.62 -3.59 15.92
C PRO A 21 -6.97 -3.30 14.45
N LEU A 22 -8.28 -3.21 14.16
CA LEU A 22 -8.79 -2.96 12.81
C LEU A 22 -8.51 -1.50 12.39
N TYR A 23 -8.64 -0.56 13.32
CA TYR A 23 -8.30 0.84 13.10
C TYR A 23 -6.80 1.04 12.85
N SER A 24 -5.94 0.38 13.63
CA SER A 24 -4.48 0.43 13.44
C SER A 24 -4.07 -0.13 12.06
N LEU A 25 -4.67 -1.25 11.63
CA LEU A 25 -4.46 -1.80 10.30
C LEU A 25 -4.94 -0.86 9.18
N ALA A 26 -6.11 -0.25 9.36
CA ALA A 26 -6.66 0.70 8.39
C ALA A 26 -5.81 1.98 8.27
N LEU A 27 -5.30 2.50 9.39
CA LEU A 27 -4.42 3.67 9.40
C LEU A 27 -3.10 3.37 8.68
N GLY A 28 -2.49 2.21 8.97
CA GLY A 28 -1.27 1.79 8.28
C GLY A 28 -1.47 1.52 6.78
N ILE A 29 -2.65 1.10 6.35
CA ILE A 29 -3.00 1.02 4.92
C ILE A 29 -3.17 2.43 4.33
N ALA A 30 -3.79 3.36 5.05
CA ALA A 30 -4.02 4.71 4.56
C ALA A 30 -2.70 5.49 4.36
N GLU A 31 -1.75 5.37 5.29
CA GLU A 31 -0.41 5.95 5.18
C GLU A 31 0.36 5.36 4.00
N ALA A 32 0.31 4.04 3.82
CA ALA A 32 0.86 3.32 2.67
C ALA A 32 0.28 3.83 1.33
N MET A 33 -1.04 3.99 1.26
CA MET A 33 -1.72 4.47 0.06
C MET A 33 -1.31 5.89 -0.35
N GLN A 34 -0.86 6.74 0.59
CA GLN A 34 -0.48 8.12 0.29
C GLN A 34 0.74 8.18 -0.66
N GLY A 35 1.74 7.31 -0.47
CA GLY A 35 2.90 7.25 -1.36
C GLY A 35 2.54 6.79 -2.76
N MET A 36 1.62 5.83 -2.88
CA MET A 36 1.17 5.26 -4.15
C MET A 36 0.22 6.15 -4.93
N PHE A 37 -0.45 7.08 -4.26
CA PHE A 37 -1.48 7.93 -4.87
C PHE A 37 -0.94 8.66 -6.11
N TRP A 38 0.30 9.16 -6.05
CA TRP A 38 0.93 9.83 -7.19
C TRP A 38 1.25 8.89 -8.34
N VAL A 39 1.66 7.66 -8.06
CA VAL A 39 1.93 6.65 -9.09
C VAL A 39 0.62 6.22 -9.76
N LEU A 40 -0.47 6.08 -8.99
CA LEU A 40 -1.80 5.81 -9.52
C LEU A 40 -2.33 6.97 -10.37
N ILE A 41 -2.11 8.22 -9.98
CA ILE A 41 -2.44 9.40 -10.80
C ILE A 41 -1.67 9.36 -12.13
N PHE A 42 -0.37 9.09 -12.07
CA PHE A 42 0.46 9.00 -13.26
C PHE A 42 -0.01 7.88 -14.21
N LEU A 43 -0.32 6.71 -13.66
CA LEU A 43 -0.91 5.60 -14.41
C LEU A 43 -2.25 6.01 -15.05
N PHE A 44 -3.12 6.67 -14.29
CA PHE A 44 -4.41 7.15 -14.78
C PHE A 44 -4.27 8.18 -15.92
N MET A 45 -3.34 9.13 -15.81
CA MET A 45 -3.04 10.10 -16.87
C MET A 45 -2.54 9.41 -18.14
N MET A 46 -1.71 8.37 -18.00
CA MET A 46 -1.26 7.60 -19.15
C MET A 46 -2.39 6.81 -19.80
N LEU A 47 -3.26 6.15 -19.02
CA LEU A 47 -4.46 5.51 -19.56
C LEU A 47 -5.35 6.52 -20.29
N TYR A 48 -5.59 7.68 -19.70
CA TYR A 48 -6.43 8.72 -20.27
C TYR A 48 -5.90 9.25 -21.60
N THR A 49 -4.59 9.54 -21.67
CA THR A 49 -3.94 10.05 -22.89
C THR A 49 -3.99 9.01 -24.00
N THR A 50 -3.66 7.75 -23.69
CA THR A 50 -3.73 6.64 -24.66
C THR A 50 -5.18 6.35 -25.06
N ALA A 51 -6.14 6.47 -24.16
CA ALA A 51 -7.55 6.29 -24.46
C ALA A 51 -8.06 7.34 -25.44
N ILE A 52 -7.71 8.62 -25.27
CA ILE A 52 -8.05 9.65 -26.27
C ILE A 52 -7.45 9.30 -27.63
N PHE A 53 -6.19 8.85 -27.64
CA PHE A 53 -5.52 8.47 -28.87
C PHE A 53 -6.21 7.29 -29.57
N THR A 54 -6.53 6.22 -28.84
CA THR A 54 -7.21 5.04 -29.41
C THR A 54 -8.64 5.32 -29.80
N THR A 55 -9.41 6.11 -29.02
CA THR A 55 -10.75 6.57 -29.42
C THR A 55 -10.69 7.36 -30.73
N ARG A 56 -9.69 8.23 -30.92
CA ARG A 56 -9.53 9.05 -32.14
C ARG A 56 -9.06 8.24 -33.35
N MET A 57 -8.24 7.21 -33.14
CA MET A 57 -7.65 6.41 -34.23
C MET A 57 -8.47 5.18 -34.62
N ILE A 58 -9.14 4.54 -33.66
CA ILE A 58 -9.84 3.26 -33.84
C ILE A 58 -11.36 3.43 -33.81
N GLY A 59 -11.86 4.44 -33.08
CA GLY A 59 -13.29 4.61 -32.82
C GLY A 59 -14.15 4.72 -34.10
N PRO A 60 -15.47 4.48 -34.01
CA PRO A 60 -16.35 4.39 -35.18
C PRO A 60 -16.33 5.65 -36.07
N GLY A 61 -16.08 6.83 -35.49
CA GLY A 61 -15.99 8.12 -36.20
C GLY A 61 -14.61 8.48 -36.77
N SER A 62 -13.64 7.55 -36.75
CA SER A 62 -12.30 7.79 -37.30
C SER A 62 -12.24 7.43 -38.79
N ASP A 63 -12.69 8.35 -39.67
CA ASP A 63 -12.45 8.24 -41.13
C ASP A 63 -10.96 8.34 -41.48
N LEU A 64 -10.10 8.72 -40.53
CA LEU A 64 -8.65 8.96 -40.74
C LEU A 64 -7.81 7.70 -41.01
N LEU A 65 -8.29 6.51 -40.65
CA LEU A 65 -7.52 5.27 -40.83
C LEU A 65 -8.33 4.20 -41.55
N PHE A 66 -9.61 4.02 -41.20
CA PHE A 66 -10.45 2.94 -41.72
C PHE A 66 -11.32 3.42 -42.90
N GLU A 67 -10.71 3.76 -44.03
CA GLU A 67 -11.41 3.93 -45.31
C GLU A 67 -11.44 2.60 -46.08
N GLY A 68 -12.63 2.08 -46.42
CA GLY A 68 -12.81 0.97 -47.37
C GLY A 68 -13.36 -0.36 -46.81
N GLU A 69 -13.38 -1.39 -47.67
CA GLU A 69 -14.02 -2.71 -47.46
C GLU A 69 -13.52 -3.51 -46.24
N ALA A 70 -12.35 -3.16 -45.67
CA ALA A 70 -11.84 -3.74 -44.43
C ALA A 70 -12.66 -3.35 -43.18
N ALA A 71 -13.55 -2.36 -43.27
CA ALA A 71 -14.43 -1.92 -42.20
C ALA A 71 -15.65 -2.84 -41.98
N GLN A 72 -15.86 -3.86 -42.83
CA GLN A 72 -17.05 -4.72 -42.83
C GLN A 72 -16.84 -6.08 -42.16
N ASP A 73 -15.62 -6.37 -41.69
CA ASP A 73 -15.32 -7.61 -40.96
C ASP A 73 -15.92 -7.54 -39.54
N SER A 74 -16.69 -8.58 -39.16
CA SER A 74 -17.43 -8.67 -37.89
C SER A 74 -16.52 -8.41 -36.68
N ASP A 75 -15.33 -9.02 -36.68
CA ASP A 75 -14.37 -8.94 -35.57
C ASP A 75 -13.76 -7.54 -35.43
N ILE A 76 -13.72 -6.77 -36.51
CA ILE A 76 -13.17 -5.40 -36.49
C ILE A 76 -14.26 -4.44 -36.00
N VAL A 77 -15.50 -4.63 -36.42
CA VAL A 77 -16.63 -3.79 -35.98
C VAL A 77 -16.82 -3.89 -34.46
N GLU A 78 -16.86 -5.10 -33.90
CA GLU A 78 -17.00 -5.30 -32.45
C GLU A 78 -15.86 -4.65 -31.67
N ASN A 79 -14.62 -4.83 -32.13
CA ASN A 79 -13.47 -4.18 -31.52
C ASN A 79 -13.50 -2.64 -31.64
N ARG A 80 -14.07 -2.08 -32.71
CA ARG A 80 -14.22 -0.62 -32.86
C ARG A 80 -15.30 -0.06 -31.94
N GLU A 81 -16.38 -0.80 -31.70
CA GLU A 81 -17.43 -0.39 -30.76
C GLU A 81 -16.88 -0.23 -29.33
N MET A 82 -15.92 -1.08 -28.95
CA MET A 82 -15.21 -0.97 -27.66
C MET A 82 -14.47 0.37 -27.50
N PHE A 83 -14.03 1.02 -28.59
CA PHE A 83 -13.32 2.30 -28.59
C PHE A 83 -14.21 3.51 -28.92
N THR A 84 -15.54 3.41 -28.75
CA THR A 84 -16.48 4.49 -29.11
C THR A 84 -16.33 5.73 -28.24
N THR A 85 -16.09 5.57 -26.94
CA THR A 85 -15.95 6.68 -25.99
C THR A 85 -14.62 6.59 -25.25
N VAL A 86 -14.13 7.72 -24.73
CA VAL A 86 -12.90 7.75 -23.94
C VAL A 86 -13.03 6.86 -22.70
N GLY A 87 -14.19 6.86 -22.03
CA GLY A 87 -14.43 6.01 -20.87
C GLY A 87 -14.39 4.52 -21.21
N SER A 88 -15.04 4.11 -22.31
CA SER A 88 -14.99 2.73 -22.80
C SER A 88 -13.57 2.33 -23.19
N SER A 89 -12.85 3.21 -23.89
CA SER A 89 -11.46 2.99 -24.30
C SER A 89 -10.53 2.86 -23.09
N MET A 90 -10.73 3.68 -22.04
CA MET A 90 -9.99 3.54 -20.78
C MET A 90 -10.26 2.20 -20.11
N PHE A 91 -11.51 1.73 -20.08
CA PHE A 91 -11.87 0.45 -19.49
C PHE A 91 -11.20 -0.72 -20.24
N VAL A 92 -11.25 -0.69 -21.57
CA VAL A 92 -10.66 -1.70 -22.45
C VAL A 92 -9.12 -1.72 -22.34
N LEU A 93 -8.49 -0.54 -22.25
CA LEU A 93 -7.05 -0.42 -22.00
C LEU A 93 -6.68 -0.93 -20.60
N PHE A 94 -7.46 -0.60 -19.58
CA PHE A 94 -7.26 -1.12 -18.22
C PHE A 94 -7.40 -2.65 -18.15
N GLU A 95 -8.39 -3.21 -18.84
CA GLU A 95 -8.58 -4.65 -18.96
C GLU A 95 -7.38 -5.31 -19.67
N SER A 96 -6.89 -4.71 -20.76
CA SER A 96 -5.73 -5.22 -21.49
C SER A 96 -4.47 -5.33 -20.63
N MET A 97 -4.27 -4.37 -19.70
CA MET A 97 -3.18 -4.41 -18.73
C MET A 97 -3.38 -5.51 -17.68
N SER A 98 -4.63 -5.79 -17.30
CA SER A 98 -4.94 -6.78 -16.26
C SER A 98 -4.98 -8.21 -16.78
N CYS A 99 -5.36 -8.41 -18.04
CA CYS A 99 -5.40 -9.72 -18.72
C CYS A 99 -4.07 -10.11 -19.38
N TRP A 100 -3.08 -9.21 -19.38
CA TRP A 100 -1.74 -9.42 -19.92
C TRP A 100 -1.73 -9.94 -21.37
N SER A 101 -2.73 -9.52 -22.15
CA SER A 101 -2.95 -10.01 -23.51
C SER A 101 -3.48 -8.91 -24.41
N LEU A 102 -2.93 -8.86 -25.62
CA LEU A 102 -3.37 -8.00 -26.71
C LEU A 102 -4.13 -8.80 -27.79
N MET A 103 -4.46 -10.06 -27.52
CA MET A 103 -5.00 -10.98 -28.53
C MET A 103 -6.33 -10.49 -29.11
N GLN A 104 -7.15 -9.83 -28.29
CA GLN A 104 -8.43 -9.24 -28.70
C GLN A 104 -8.28 -8.19 -29.82
N PHE A 105 -7.14 -7.50 -29.92
CA PHE A 105 -6.91 -6.45 -30.92
C PHE A 105 -6.11 -6.90 -32.14
N VAL A 106 -5.82 -8.21 -32.26
CA VAL A 106 -5.09 -8.78 -33.41
C VAL A 106 -5.71 -8.41 -34.76
N PRO A 107 -7.05 -8.42 -34.94
CA PRO A 107 -7.68 -8.00 -36.21
C PRO A 107 -7.28 -6.57 -36.61
N ILE A 108 -7.29 -5.64 -35.67
CA ILE A 108 -6.89 -4.23 -35.88
C ILE A 108 -5.39 -4.13 -36.22
N PHE A 109 -4.55 -4.90 -35.54
CA PHE A 109 -3.09 -4.86 -35.74
C PHE A 109 -2.62 -5.45 -37.07
N ARG A 110 -3.41 -6.33 -37.69
CA ARG A 110 -3.11 -6.86 -39.03
C ARG A 110 -3.26 -5.79 -40.11
N LEU A 111 -4.21 -4.87 -39.94
CA LEU A 111 -4.47 -3.79 -40.88
C LEU A 111 -3.51 -2.61 -40.69
N TYR A 112 -3.21 -2.24 -39.43
CA TYR A 112 -2.39 -1.07 -39.12
C TYR A 112 -1.22 -1.42 -38.20
N PRO A 113 -0.02 -1.72 -38.75
CA PRO A 113 1.15 -2.07 -37.95
C PRO A 113 1.67 -0.91 -37.09
N VAL A 114 1.37 0.34 -37.44
CA VAL A 114 1.74 1.52 -36.64
C VAL A 114 1.00 1.53 -35.29
N ILE A 115 -0.31 1.25 -35.29
CA ILE A 115 -1.12 1.13 -34.07
C ILE A 115 -0.60 -0.02 -33.21
N ARG A 116 -0.21 -1.14 -33.84
CA ARG A 116 0.39 -2.29 -33.15
C ARG A 116 1.65 -1.91 -32.39
N LEU A 117 2.56 -1.16 -33.02
CA LEU A 117 3.81 -0.73 -32.39
C LEU A 117 3.53 0.18 -31.19
N LEU A 118 2.64 1.17 -31.35
CA LEU A 118 2.24 2.06 -30.26
C LEU A 118 1.59 1.29 -29.09
N ALA A 119 0.69 0.35 -29.38
CA ALA A 119 0.03 -0.48 -28.38
C ALA A 119 1.03 -1.33 -27.58
N VAL A 120 2.07 -1.85 -28.23
CA VAL A 120 3.17 -2.58 -27.56
C VAL A 120 3.95 -1.65 -26.63
N PHE A 121 4.32 -0.44 -27.08
CA PHE A 121 5.01 0.53 -26.22
C PHE A 121 4.19 0.92 -25.00
N PHE A 122 2.91 1.24 -25.19
CA PHE A 122 1.97 1.49 -24.10
C PHE A 122 1.92 0.30 -23.14
N TYR A 123 1.77 -0.92 -23.65
CA TYR A 123 1.64 -2.12 -22.85
C TYR A 123 2.88 -2.40 -22.00
N ILE A 124 4.09 -2.25 -22.56
CA ILE A 124 5.35 -2.40 -21.79
C ILE A 124 5.37 -1.40 -20.63
N PHE A 125 5.13 -0.12 -20.94
CA PHE A 125 5.22 0.94 -19.94
C PHE A 125 4.15 0.80 -18.86
N ALA A 126 2.91 0.50 -19.25
CA ALA A 126 1.79 0.41 -18.34
C ALA A 126 1.91 -0.79 -17.39
N ASN A 127 2.40 -1.94 -17.88
CA ASN A 127 2.69 -3.10 -17.03
C ASN A 127 3.87 -2.86 -16.10
N TRP A 128 4.93 -2.19 -16.55
CA TRP A 128 6.02 -1.78 -15.67
C TRP A 128 5.55 -0.83 -14.58
N CYS A 129 4.68 0.13 -14.91
CA CYS A 129 4.07 1.00 -13.92
C CYS A 129 3.24 0.21 -12.90
N LEU A 130 2.45 -0.77 -13.35
CA LEU A 130 1.66 -1.63 -12.48
C LEU A 130 2.55 -2.46 -11.54
N LEU A 131 3.64 -3.03 -12.06
CA LEU A 131 4.62 -3.77 -11.26
C LEU A 131 5.30 -2.85 -10.23
N ALA A 132 5.68 -1.63 -10.61
CA ALA A 132 6.26 -0.65 -9.69
C ALA A 132 5.32 -0.31 -8.53
N VAL A 133 4.02 -0.13 -8.80
CA VAL A 133 2.99 0.07 -7.76
C VAL A 133 2.91 -1.15 -6.84
N MET A 134 2.83 -2.36 -7.40
CA MET A 134 2.73 -3.60 -6.62
C MET A 134 3.97 -3.80 -5.73
N THR A 135 5.17 -3.58 -6.25
CA THR A 135 6.41 -3.64 -5.46
C THR A 135 6.42 -2.59 -4.36
N GLY A 136 5.91 -1.38 -4.62
CA GLY A 136 5.72 -0.35 -3.59
C GLY A 136 4.84 -0.84 -2.43
N VAL A 137 3.67 -1.41 -2.74
CA VAL A 137 2.74 -1.97 -1.74
C VAL A 137 3.40 -3.05 -0.90
N VAL A 138 4.06 -4.00 -1.55
CA VAL A 138 4.71 -5.12 -0.87
C VAL A 138 5.86 -4.63 0.03
N SER A 139 6.66 -3.68 -0.46
CA SER A 139 7.77 -3.09 0.30
C SER A 139 7.28 -2.39 1.57
N GLU A 140 6.22 -1.60 1.49
CA GLU A 140 5.65 -0.92 2.65
C GLU A 140 5.09 -1.90 3.68
N LYS A 141 4.43 -2.98 3.25
CA LYS A 141 3.98 -4.05 4.17
C LYS A 141 5.15 -4.74 4.87
N MET A 142 6.25 -4.95 4.15
CA MET A 142 7.47 -5.51 4.71
C MET A 142 8.09 -4.57 5.74
N LEU A 143 8.17 -3.27 5.45
CA LEU A 143 8.68 -2.25 6.37
C LEU A 143 7.81 -2.13 7.63
N ALA A 144 6.49 -2.11 7.49
CA ALA A 144 5.56 -2.05 8.61
C ALA A 144 5.66 -3.29 9.52
N THR A 145 5.84 -4.48 8.92
CA THR A 145 6.05 -5.72 9.69
C THR A 145 7.38 -5.70 10.43
N ARG A 146 8.45 -5.20 9.80
CA ARG A 146 9.75 -5.02 10.45
C ARG A 146 9.68 -4.06 11.63
N GLU A 147 8.96 -2.94 11.51
CA GLU A 147 8.85 -2.00 12.62
C GLU A 147 8.06 -2.59 13.81
N LYS A 148 7.04 -3.40 13.54
CA LYS A 148 6.34 -4.15 14.60
C LYS A 148 7.26 -5.13 15.33
N MET A 149 8.02 -5.95 14.58
CA MET A 149 8.97 -6.88 15.19
C MET A 149 10.04 -6.14 16.01
N ARG A 150 10.54 -5.01 15.51
CA ARG A 150 11.51 -4.16 16.24
C ARG A 150 10.92 -3.60 17.53
N GLN A 151 9.67 -3.15 17.53
CA GLN A 151 8.99 -2.66 18.74
C GLN A 151 8.80 -3.75 19.78
N GLU A 152 8.47 -4.98 19.36
CA GLU A 152 8.36 -6.14 20.25
C GLU A 152 9.72 -6.52 20.85
N GLU A 153 10.79 -6.54 20.05
CA GLU A 153 12.16 -6.77 20.53
C GLU A 153 12.63 -5.67 21.51
N THR A 154 12.38 -4.40 21.20
CA THR A 154 12.78 -3.27 22.07
C THR A 154 11.96 -3.23 23.36
N GLY A 155 10.66 -3.57 23.30
CA GLY A 155 9.79 -3.66 24.46
C GLY A 155 10.18 -4.79 25.40
N THR A 156 10.56 -5.94 24.83
CA THR A 156 11.04 -7.09 25.61
C THR A 156 12.42 -6.81 26.20
N GLY A 157 13.34 -6.21 25.43
CA GLY A 157 14.66 -5.82 25.91
C GLY A 157 14.63 -4.77 27.03
N ASN A 158 13.74 -3.77 26.96
CA ASN A 158 13.59 -2.79 28.04
C ASN A 158 13.06 -3.41 29.35
N LEU A 159 12.20 -4.43 29.26
CA LEU A 159 11.72 -5.19 30.42
C LEU A 159 12.82 -6.06 31.02
N GLU A 160 13.64 -6.71 30.20
CA GLU A 160 14.82 -7.46 30.67
C GLU A 160 15.85 -6.54 31.34
N ILE A 161 16.22 -5.42 30.71
CA ILE A 161 17.19 -4.46 31.26
C ILE A 161 16.67 -3.85 32.58
N ALA A 162 15.38 -3.53 32.67
CA ALA A 162 14.79 -3.02 33.91
C ALA A 162 14.79 -4.09 35.02
N GLY A 163 14.54 -5.36 34.67
CA GLY A 163 14.63 -6.48 35.60
C GLY A 163 16.05 -6.70 36.12
N GLU A 164 17.05 -6.65 35.25
CA GLU A 164 18.47 -6.77 35.63
C GLU A 164 18.93 -5.59 36.49
N ALA A 165 18.53 -4.36 36.14
CA ALA A 165 18.87 -3.17 36.92
C ALA A 165 18.26 -3.20 38.33
N LEU A 166 17.01 -3.64 38.47
CA LEU A 166 16.36 -3.83 39.78
C LEU A 166 17.04 -4.93 40.60
N ALA A 167 17.47 -6.02 39.97
CA ALA A 167 18.19 -7.09 40.64
C ALA A 167 19.56 -6.61 41.16
N GLN A 168 20.29 -5.83 40.36
CA GLN A 168 21.57 -5.21 40.78
C GLN A 168 21.38 -4.16 41.87
N LEU A 169 20.33 -3.34 41.79
CA LEU A 169 20.03 -2.38 42.85
C LEU A 169 19.68 -3.11 44.16
N GLY A 170 18.93 -4.20 44.07
CA GLY A 170 18.56 -5.04 45.20
C GLY A 170 19.78 -5.65 45.89
N SER A 171 20.75 -6.18 45.13
CA SER A 171 21.98 -6.72 45.71
C SER A 171 22.88 -5.64 46.30
N ALA A 172 23.02 -4.48 45.63
CA ALA A 172 23.82 -3.36 46.14
C ALA A 172 23.22 -2.76 47.42
N LEU A 173 21.88 -2.62 47.47
CA LEU A 173 21.19 -2.21 48.69
C LEU A 173 21.36 -3.28 49.78
N ALA A 174 21.17 -4.56 49.48
CA ALA A 174 21.38 -5.63 50.47
C ALA A 174 22.81 -5.62 51.05
N GLU A 175 23.82 -5.34 50.23
CA GLU A 175 25.22 -5.21 50.67
C GLU A 175 25.46 -3.96 51.53
N LEU A 176 24.91 -2.80 51.14
CA LEU A 176 24.98 -1.57 51.93
C LEU A 176 24.28 -1.72 53.29
N PHE A 177 23.09 -2.33 53.31
CA PHE A 177 22.34 -2.60 54.53
C PHE A 177 23.06 -3.61 55.42
N SER A 178 23.65 -4.67 54.85
CA SER A 178 24.48 -5.65 55.59
C SER A 178 25.71 -4.99 56.22
N LYS A 179 26.38 -4.10 55.49
CA LYS A 179 27.56 -3.39 55.97
C LYS A 179 27.25 -2.35 57.05
N ALA A 180 26.04 -1.79 57.04
CA ALA A 180 25.55 -0.85 58.04
C ALA A 180 24.92 -1.52 59.27
N ASP A 181 24.46 -2.77 59.16
CA ASP A 181 23.95 -3.58 60.27
C ASP A 181 25.10 -4.37 60.93
N SER A 182 26.01 -3.64 61.60
CA SER A 182 27.16 -4.24 62.31
C SER A 182 26.78 -5.12 63.50
N ASP A 183 25.53 -5.06 63.97
CA ASP A 183 25.03 -5.79 65.14
C ASP A 183 24.14 -6.99 64.74
N GLY A 184 23.89 -7.22 63.44
CA GLY A 184 23.08 -8.32 62.92
C GLY A 184 21.64 -8.32 63.43
N SER A 185 21.14 -7.15 63.83
CA SER A 185 19.85 -7.00 64.52
C SER A 185 18.66 -7.02 63.56
N GLY A 186 18.92 -6.91 62.24
CA GLY A 186 17.90 -6.72 61.22
C GLY A 186 17.28 -5.32 61.22
N SER A 187 17.85 -4.37 61.98
CA SER A 187 17.36 -3.00 62.11
C SER A 187 18.51 -2.00 62.09
N ILE A 188 18.37 -0.91 61.34
CA ILE A 188 19.39 0.15 61.25
C ILE A 188 19.05 1.27 62.25
N SER A 189 20.04 1.67 63.05
CA SER A 189 19.91 2.79 63.99
C SER A 189 19.89 4.14 63.26
N ARG A 190 19.20 5.13 63.83
CA ARG A 190 19.01 6.46 63.21
C ARG A 190 20.34 7.18 62.92
N GLU A 191 21.37 6.91 63.70
CA GLU A 191 22.71 7.49 63.55
C GLU A 191 23.49 6.84 62.39
N ALA A 192 23.42 5.52 62.25
CA ALA A 192 24.00 4.80 61.12
C ALA A 192 23.30 5.16 59.79
N TRP A 193 21.98 5.36 59.82
CA TRP A 193 21.23 5.85 58.66
C TRP A 193 21.64 7.26 58.22
N LEU A 194 21.85 8.18 59.16
CA LEU A 194 22.29 9.54 58.86
C LEU A 194 23.70 9.58 58.25
N GLN A 195 24.60 8.68 58.66
CA GLN A 195 25.93 8.56 58.04
C GLN A 195 25.89 8.01 56.62
N LEU A 196 24.93 7.13 56.32
CA LEU A 196 24.74 6.54 54.98
C LEU A 196 24.17 7.52 53.94
N VAL A 197 23.30 8.44 54.35
CA VAL A 197 22.57 9.37 53.45
C VAL A 197 23.29 10.71 53.24
N LEU A 198 24.29 11.04 54.07
CA LEU A 198 25.05 12.30 54.00
C LEU A 198 26.28 12.26 53.06
N PHE A 199 26.45 11.19 52.28
CA PHE A 199 27.35 11.11 51.12
C PHE A 199 26.53 11.07 49.84
#